data_AF-A0A2S7SWG6-F1
#
_entry.id   AF-A0A2S7SWG6-F1
#
_cell.length_a   1.000
_cell.length_b   1.000
_cell.length_c   1.000
_cell.angle_alpha   90.00
_cell.angle_beta   90.00
_cell.angle_gamma   90.00
#
_symmetry.space_group_name_H-M   'P 1'
#
loop_
_entity.id
_entity.type
_entity.pdbx_description
1 polymer ?
#
loop_
_entity_poly.entity_id
_entity_poly.type
_entity_poly.pdbx_seq_one_letter_code
_entity_poly.pdbx_strand_id
1 'polypeptide(L)' 'MNNKSNAYGQVIKNSKQLYTEITIKAAPEKVWTVLTDFAAYPSWNPFVKSIIGTPVVGKPIEVLL' A
#
# COMPACT_ATOMS: atom_id res chain seq x y z
N MET A 1 -31.76 -32.45 -18.99
CA MET A 1 -31.47 -31.76 -17.72
C MET A 1 -30.01 -31.98 -17.42
N ASN A 2 -29.15 -31.05 -17.84
CA ASN A 2 -27.72 -31.32 -18.03
C ASN A 2 -26.91 -30.36 -17.16
N ASN A 3 -26.30 -30.96 -16.14
CA ASN A 3 -25.21 -30.50 -15.30
C ASN A 3 -24.13 -29.71 -16.05
N LYS A 4 -23.87 -28.44 -15.66
CA LYS A 4 -22.54 -27.79 -15.62
C LYS A 4 -22.56 -26.60 -14.65
N SER A 5 -22.25 -26.83 -13.37
CA SER A 5 -21.75 -25.77 -12.50
C SER A 5 -20.27 -25.55 -12.82
N ASN A 6 -19.99 -24.55 -13.66
CA ASN A 6 -18.65 -24.08 -13.96
C ASN A 6 -18.02 -23.44 -12.73
N ALA A 7 -17.06 -24.17 -12.15
CA ALA A 7 -16.10 -23.67 -11.19
C ALA A 7 -15.27 -22.54 -11.81
N TYR A 8 -15.31 -21.36 -11.18
CA TYR A 8 -14.23 -20.38 -11.28
C TYR A 8 -13.52 -20.31 -9.93
N GLY A 9 -12.82 -21.39 -9.60
CA GLY A 9 -11.71 -21.28 -8.64
C GLY A 9 -10.68 -20.36 -9.30
N GLN A 10 -10.62 -19.10 -8.86
CA GLN A 10 -9.60 -18.19 -9.34
C GLN A 10 -8.24 -18.74 -8.92
N VAL A 11 -7.39 -19.00 -9.91
CA VAL A 11 -5.99 -19.37 -9.75
C VAL A 11 -5.33 -18.33 -8.84
N ILE A 12 -5.04 -18.69 -7.58
CA ILE A 12 -4.23 -17.84 -6.70
C ILE A 12 -2.79 -17.93 -7.22
N LYS A 13 -2.46 -17.02 -8.13
CA LYS A 13 -1.10 -16.79 -8.62
C LYS A 13 -0.25 -16.32 -7.42
N ASN A 14 0.60 -17.20 -6.91
CA ASN A 14 1.67 -16.99 -5.91
C ASN A 14 1.52 -15.74 -5.00
N SER A 15 0.90 -15.89 -3.83
CA SER A 15 0.82 -14.82 -2.84
C SER A 15 2.19 -14.60 -2.16
N LYS A 16 2.94 -13.59 -2.61
CA LYS A 16 4.05 -13.01 -1.83
C LYS A 16 3.47 -12.03 -0.81
N GLN A 17 3.13 -12.52 0.37
CA GLN A 17 2.66 -11.69 1.48
C GLN A 17 3.76 -11.55 2.54
N LEU A 18 3.96 -10.33 3.02
CA LEU A 18 4.84 -10.00 4.14
C LEU A 18 4.00 -9.24 5.17
N TYR A 19 3.97 -9.72 6.41
CA TYR A 19 3.32 -9.05 7.54
C TYR A 19 4.39 -8.60 8.53
N THR A 20 4.39 -7.32 8.88
CA THR A 20 5.26 -6.73 9.90
C THR A 20 4.48 -5.69 10.69
N GLU A 21 4.85 -5.50 11.96
CA GLU A 21 4.27 -4.48 12.83
C GLU A 21 5.34 -3.82 13.70
N ILE A 22 5.09 -2.58 14.10
CA ILE A 22 5.92 -1.84 15.05
C ILE A 22 5.05 -0.89 15.87
N THR A 23 5.36 -0.74 17.16
CA THR A 23 4.69 0.26 18.01
C THR A 23 5.43 1.59 17.96
N ILE A 24 4.75 2.65 17.53
CA ILE A 24 5.27 4.02 17.55
C ILE A 24 4.63 4.76 18.72
N LYS A 25 5.43 5.31 19.62
CA LYS A 25 4.97 6.10 20.77
C LYS A 25 4.56 7.52 20.35
N ALA A 26 3.49 7.63 19.57
CA ALA A 26 2.94 8.89 19.09
C ALA A 26 1.42 8.77 18.86
N ALA A 27 0.73 9.92 18.79
CA ALA A 27 -0.67 9.95 18.40
C ALA A 27 -0.82 9.50 16.92
N PRO A 28 -1.87 8.74 16.57
CA PRO A 28 -2.08 8.24 15.20
C PRO A 28 -2.06 9.34 14.13
N GLU A 29 -2.59 10.52 14.44
CA GLU A 29 -2.67 11.66 13.52
C GLU A 29 -1.28 12.19 13.16
N LYS A 30 -0.35 12.17 14.13
CA LYS A 30 1.04 12.57 13.92
C LYS A 30 1.76 11.57 13.02
N VAL A 31 1.54 10.28 13.23
CA VAL A 31 2.11 9.22 12.38
C VAL A 31 1.56 9.35 10.96
N TRP A 32 0.25 9.53 10.83
CA TRP A 32 -0.40 9.72 9.54
C TRP A 32 0.13 10.94 8.78
N THR A 33 0.33 12.06 9.47
CA THR A 33 0.92 13.27 8.87
C THR A 33 2.28 12.98 8.21
N VAL A 34 3.16 12.23 8.88
CA VAL A 34 4.48 11.87 8.34
C VAL A 34 4.38 10.86 7.20
N LEU A 35 3.52 9.84 7.33
CA LEU A 35 3.33 8.83 6.29
C LEU A 35 2.68 9.39 5.01
N THR A 36 1.99 10.51 5.11
CA THR A 36 1.31 11.17 3.99
C THR A 36 2.03 12.40 3.46
N ASP A 37 3.13 12.82 4.09
CA ASP A 37 4.01 13.86 3.58
C ASP A 37 4.94 13.28 2.50
N PHE A 38 4.40 13.23 1.28
CA PHE A 38 5.10 12.69 0.11
C PHE A 38 6.36 13.46 -0.27
N ALA A 39 6.41 14.77 0.01
CA ALA A 39 7.59 15.58 -0.27
C ALA A 39 8.74 15.24 0.69
N ALA A 40 8.43 14.99 1.96
CA ALA A 40 9.42 14.60 2.96
C ALA A 40 9.71 13.09 3.01
N TYR A 41 8.92 12.25 2.35
CA TYR A 41 9.01 10.78 2.40
C TYR A 41 10.44 10.22 2.16
N PRO A 42 11.22 10.72 1.17
CA PRO A 42 12.58 10.21 0.92
C PRO A 42 13.58 10.47 2.06
N SER A 43 13.27 11.41 2.98
CA SER A 43 14.16 11.73 4.10
C SER A 43 14.30 10.59 5.10
N TRP A 44 13.29 9.72 5.22
CA TRP A 44 13.29 8.60 6.17
C TRP A 44 13.12 7.24 5.49
N ASN A 45 12.57 7.17 4.29
CA ASN A 45 12.47 5.95 3.50
C ASN A 45 13.41 5.98 2.29
N PRO A 46 14.69 5.57 2.44
CA PRO A 46 15.68 5.67 1.37
C PRO A 46 15.40 4.75 0.17
N PHE A 47 14.46 3.80 0.29
CA PHE A 47 14.02 2.96 -0.83
C PHE A 47 13.03 3.68 -1.75
N VAL A 48 12.37 4.74 -1.29
CA VAL A 48 11.42 5.51 -2.09
C VAL A 48 12.03 6.88 -2.36
N LYS A 49 12.46 7.13 -3.59
CA LYS A 49 13.09 8.39 -4.02
C LYS A 49 12.10 9.53 -4.19
N SER A 50 10.88 9.24 -4.62
CA SER A 50 9.82 10.25 -4.71
C SER A 50 8.43 9.63 -4.75
N ILE A 51 7.46 10.41 -4.29
CA ILE A 51 6.03 10.14 -4.44
C ILE A 51 5.36 11.43 -4.94
N ILE A 52 4.59 11.35 -6.02
CA ILE A 52 3.85 12.48 -6.58
C ILE A 52 2.35 12.15 -6.56
N GLY A 53 1.55 13.05 -6.00
CA GLY A 53 0.10 12.91 -5.92
C GLY A 53 -0.47 13.41 -4.60
N THR A 54 -1.74 13.09 -4.32
CA THR A 54 -2.41 13.45 -3.07
C THR A 54 -2.91 12.18 -2.37
N PRO A 55 -2.72 12.02 -1.05
CA PRO A 55 -3.17 10.87 -0.27
C PRO A 55 -4.71 10.89 -0.07
N VAL A 56 -5.45 10.78 -1.17
CA VAL A 56 -6.92 10.78 -1.20
C VAL A 56 -7.39 9.49 -1.85
N VAL A 57 -8.40 8.88 -1.23
CA VAL A 57 -8.99 7.63 -1.70
C VAL A 57 -9.41 7.76 -3.17
N GLY A 58 -8.99 6.79 -3.99
CA GLY A 58 -9.30 6.73 -5.41
C GLY A 58 -8.46 7.64 -6.31
N LYS A 59 -7.55 8.47 -5.77
CA LYS A 59 -6.62 9.24 -6.59
C LYS A 59 -5.33 8.46 -6.88
N PRO A 60 -4.81 8.53 -8.12
CA PRO A 60 -3.54 7.90 -8.45
C PRO A 60 -2.36 8.63 -7.78
N ILE A 61 -1.31 7.87 -7.51
CA ILE A 61 0.00 8.38 -7.10
C ILE A 61 1.08 7.75 -8.00
N GLU A 62 2.13 8.51 -8.27
CA GLU A 62 3.32 8.04 -8.97
C GLU A 62 4.45 7.85 -7.95
N VAL A 63 5.17 6.73 -8.03
CA VAL A 63 6.22 6.38 -7.08
C VAL A 63 7.49 6.00 -7.82
N LEU A 64 8.61 6.62 -7.43
CA LEU A 64 9.94 6.26 -7.87
C LEU A 64 10.69 5.58 -6.71
N LEU A 65 11.20 4.39 -6.98
CA LEU A 65 12.06 3.61 -6.07
C LEU A 65 13.55 3.86 -6.37
#